data_AF-A0AB33U971-F1
#
_entry.id   AF-A0AB33U971-F1
#
_cell.length_a   1.000
_cell.length_b   1.000
_cell.length_c   1.000
_cell.angle_alpha   90.00
_cell.angle_beta   90.00
_cell.angle_gamma   90.00
#
_symmetry.space_group_name_H-M   'P 1'
#
loop_
_entity.id
_entity.type
_entity.pdbx_description
1 polymer ?
#
loop_
_entity_poly.entity_id
_entity_poly.type
_entity_poly.pdbx_seq_one_letter_code
_entity_poly.pdbx_strand_id
1 'polypeptide(L)'
;MSEIKNRVSEILSKDGMIKNIMFECVRELDNFDSEQQIEFLELLFTNFGKFEIDKEVQSGDFVTEEQTEAYFSSSLDKFVVGIYQAILKRAIKNNFPVTTFYREIHELILSSKLLIEDYQKALALTQLTQQKEMPYLNVDFSVLQVIKDFSEFNQENPDLVEIFDYIFRLNLEYKTEYSSLLLNELEKFSTKEDRVICLAKMLDVHKFLIEKEFEQAEE
;
A
#
# COMPACT_ATOMS: atom_id res chain seq x y z
N MET A 1 2.65 26.05 6.98
CA MET A 1 3.02 24.63 6.80
C MET A 1 3.57 24.16 8.14
N SER A 2 3.17 22.99 8.67
CA SER A 2 3.67 22.54 9.99
C SER A 2 5.19 22.33 9.91
N GLU A 3 5.89 22.59 11.02
CA GLU A 3 7.34 22.44 11.13
C GLU A 3 7.82 21.05 10.69
N ILE A 4 7.09 20.00 11.11
CA ILE A 4 7.34 18.60 10.75
C ILE A 4 7.26 18.40 9.23
N LYS A 5 6.24 18.95 8.57
CA LYS A 5 6.09 18.82 7.11
C LYS A 5 7.25 19.46 6.34
N ASN A 6 7.75 20.60 6.81
CA ASN A 6 8.93 21.22 6.21
C ASN A 6 10.16 20.32 6.37
N ARG A 7 10.38 19.77 7.57
CA ARG A 7 11.51 18.85 7.82
C ARG A 7 11.46 17.59 6.96
N VAL A 8 10.30 16.95 6.87
CA VAL A 8 10.12 15.77 6.01
C VAL A 8 10.43 16.12 4.55
N SER A 9 9.95 17.28 4.06
CA SER A 9 10.23 17.74 2.70
C SER A 9 11.72 18.01 2.47
N GLU A 10 12.39 18.68 3.41
CA GLU A 10 13.82 18.96 3.35
C GLU A 10 14.63 17.67 3.24
N ILE A 11 14.36 16.68 4.10
CA ILE A 11 15.10 15.41 4.10
C ILE A 11 14.81 14.58 2.84
N LEU A 12 13.54 14.47 2.45
CA LEU A 12 13.14 13.66 1.28
C LEU A 12 13.53 14.26 -0.07
N SER A 13 13.88 15.55 -0.11
CA SER A 13 14.39 16.20 -1.32
C SER A 13 15.87 15.93 -1.57
N LYS A 14 16.61 15.35 -0.62
CA LYS A 14 18.06 15.12 -0.78
C LYS A 14 18.37 14.02 -1.79
N ASP A 15 19.46 14.19 -2.51
CA ASP A 15 20.03 13.15 -3.37
C ASP A 15 20.89 12.17 -2.56
N GLY A 16 20.76 10.87 -2.83
CA GLY A 16 21.57 9.84 -2.20
C GLY A 16 20.83 8.53 -1.93
N MET A 17 21.51 7.61 -1.24
CA MET A 17 20.95 6.29 -0.98
C MET A 17 19.80 6.35 0.01
N ILE A 18 18.70 5.62 -0.26
CA ILE A 18 17.50 5.60 0.59
C ILE A 18 17.84 5.28 2.04
N LYS A 19 18.76 4.32 2.29
CA LYS A 19 19.21 3.96 3.65
C LYS A 19 19.78 5.14 4.44
N ASN A 20 20.48 6.04 3.76
CA ASN A 20 21.07 7.23 4.36
C ASN A 20 20.01 8.33 4.59
N ILE A 21 19.09 8.51 3.65
CA ILE A 21 17.93 9.41 3.82
C ILE A 21 17.10 8.96 5.03
N MET A 22 16.82 7.66 5.16
CA MET A 22 16.10 7.10 6.31
C MET A 22 16.87 7.26 7.62
N PHE A 23 18.20 7.21 7.58
CA PHE A 23 19.03 7.47 8.76
C PHE A 23 18.90 8.93 9.23
N GLU A 24 18.86 9.89 8.31
CA GLU A 24 18.57 11.28 8.64
C GLU A 24 17.17 11.45 9.24
N CYS A 25 16.16 10.76 8.70
CA CYS A 25 14.83 10.72 9.31
C CYS A 25 14.87 10.21 10.76
N VAL A 26 15.59 9.11 11.02
CA VAL A 26 15.74 8.56 12.39
C VAL A 26 16.34 9.58 13.34
N ARG A 27 17.40 10.29 12.91
CA ARG A 27 18.02 11.33 13.75
C ARG A 27 17.13 12.54 13.96
N GLU A 28 16.35 12.92 12.94
CA GLU A 28 15.43 14.05 13.05
C GLU A 28 14.26 13.73 14.00
N LEU A 29 13.81 12.47 14.03
CA LEU A 29 12.76 12.00 14.93
C LEU A 29 13.11 12.21 16.42
N ASP A 30 14.39 12.15 16.81
CA ASP A 30 14.83 12.39 18.20
C ASP A 30 14.55 13.83 18.70
N ASN A 31 14.32 14.78 17.78
CA ASN A 31 13.98 16.17 18.12
C ASN A 31 12.49 16.37 18.43
N PHE A 32 11.68 15.33 18.26
CA PHE A 32 10.22 15.40 18.34
C PHE A 32 9.67 14.55 19.48
N ASP A 33 8.54 14.97 20.05
CA ASP A 33 7.79 14.12 20.97
C ASP A 33 7.12 12.94 20.24
N SER A 34 6.56 11.99 21.00
CA SER A 34 6.01 10.76 20.41
C SER A 34 4.86 11.00 19.43
N GLU A 35 4.00 12.01 19.63
CA GLU A 35 2.91 12.30 18.70
C GLU A 35 3.45 12.94 17.43
N GLN A 36 4.41 13.85 17.57
CA GLN A 36 5.11 14.48 16.46
C GLN A 36 5.93 13.47 15.64
N GLN A 37 6.54 12.47 16.28
CA GLN A 37 7.22 11.36 15.60
C GLN A 37 6.24 10.51 14.76
N ILE A 38 5.03 10.27 15.27
CA ILE A 38 3.99 9.55 14.52
C ILE A 38 3.54 10.37 13.30
N GLU A 39 3.29 11.67 13.47
CA GLU A 39 2.99 12.58 12.36
C GLU A 39 4.12 12.60 11.32
N PHE A 40 5.37 12.63 11.77
CA PHE A 40 6.54 12.59 10.90
C PHE A 40 6.56 11.30 10.06
N LEU A 41 6.34 10.13 10.68
CA LEU A 41 6.29 8.85 9.95
C LEU A 41 5.13 8.81 8.93
N GLU A 42 3.95 9.30 9.30
CA GLU A 42 2.82 9.40 8.38
C GLU A 42 3.17 10.25 7.15
N LEU A 43 3.75 11.44 7.39
CA LEU A 43 4.17 12.34 6.32
C LEU A 43 5.31 11.76 5.49
N LEU A 44 6.28 11.08 6.12
CA LEU A 44 7.39 10.40 5.47
C LEU A 44 6.88 9.41 4.42
N PHE A 45 6.07 8.42 4.84
CA PHE A 45 5.60 7.39 3.92
C PHE A 45 4.59 7.93 2.91
N THR A 46 3.76 8.90 3.29
CA THR A 46 2.78 9.50 2.36
C THR A 46 3.45 10.33 1.26
N ASN A 47 4.63 10.90 1.51
CA ASN A 47 5.32 11.76 0.54
C ASN A 47 6.61 11.15 -0.04
N PHE A 48 6.98 9.94 0.37
CA PHE A 48 8.14 9.25 -0.17
C PHE A 48 8.05 9.11 -1.70
N GLY A 49 9.10 9.51 -2.41
CA GLY A 49 9.15 9.52 -3.88
C GLY A 49 8.29 10.58 -4.57
N LYS A 50 7.65 11.50 -3.83
CA LYS A 50 6.81 12.57 -4.40
C LYS A 50 7.50 13.92 -4.51
N PHE A 51 8.63 14.11 -3.83
CA PHE A 51 9.40 15.35 -3.89
C PHE A 51 10.41 15.33 -5.04
N GLU A 52 10.67 16.50 -5.60
CA GLU A 52 11.76 16.69 -6.55
C GLU A 52 13.10 16.56 -5.80
N ILE A 53 14.02 15.78 -6.37
CA ILE A 53 15.34 15.57 -5.79
C ILE A 53 16.22 16.76 -6.13
N ASP A 54 16.66 17.48 -5.09
CA ASP A 54 17.68 18.51 -5.17
C ASP A 54 19.07 17.86 -5.22
N LYS A 55 19.63 17.82 -6.43
CA LYS A 55 20.95 17.23 -6.70
C LYS A 55 22.11 18.00 -6.05
N GLU A 56 21.89 19.24 -5.65
CA GLU A 56 22.91 20.06 -4.97
C GLU A 56 23.01 19.71 -3.48
N VAL A 57 21.96 19.09 -2.91
CA VAL A 57 21.89 18.70 -1.50
C VAL A 57 22.00 17.19 -1.37
N GLN A 58 23.21 16.72 -1.05
CA GLN A 58 23.49 15.30 -0.86
C GLN A 58 23.14 14.85 0.57
N SER A 59 22.54 13.66 0.69
CA SER A 59 22.49 12.92 1.95
C SER A 59 23.90 12.46 2.33
N GLY A 60 24.19 12.37 3.63
CA GLY A 60 25.48 11.85 4.09
C GLY A 60 25.62 10.33 3.92
N ASP A 61 26.85 9.82 4.01
CA ASP A 61 27.11 8.37 4.04
C ASP A 61 27.11 7.86 5.49
N PHE A 62 25.92 7.55 6.00
CA PHE A 62 25.73 7.16 7.40
C PHE A 62 25.70 5.64 7.61
N VAL A 63 25.10 4.91 6.67
CA VAL A 63 24.92 3.45 6.77
C VAL A 63 25.87 2.75 5.82
N THR A 64 26.86 2.09 6.39
CA THR A 64 27.88 1.33 5.63
C THR A 64 27.30 0.08 4.96
N GLU A 65 28.01 -0.45 3.96
CA GLU A 65 27.65 -1.74 3.37
C GLU A 65 27.76 -2.89 4.38
N GLU A 66 28.78 -2.90 5.24
CA GLU A 66 28.92 -3.92 6.30
C GLU A 66 27.71 -3.93 7.24
N GLN A 67 27.22 -2.75 7.66
CA GLN A 67 26.01 -2.63 8.47
C GLN A 67 24.75 -3.09 7.71
N THR A 68 24.70 -2.81 6.42
CA THR A 68 23.61 -3.23 5.54
C THR A 68 23.58 -4.76 5.46
N GLU A 69 24.70 -5.39 5.11
CA GLU A 69 24.86 -6.84 5.04
C GLU A 69 24.57 -7.51 6.39
N ALA A 70 25.06 -6.95 7.49
CA ALA A 70 24.82 -7.47 8.83
C ALA A 70 23.32 -7.47 9.19
N TYR A 71 22.60 -6.39 8.84
CA TYR A 71 21.16 -6.30 9.08
C TYR A 71 20.38 -7.33 8.27
N PHE A 72 20.62 -7.43 6.97
CA PHE A 72 19.89 -8.36 6.08
C PHE A 72 20.29 -9.83 6.28
N SER A 73 21.49 -10.09 6.77
CA SER A 73 21.93 -11.45 7.14
C SER A 73 21.40 -11.88 8.52
N SER A 74 20.88 -10.94 9.32
CA SER A 74 20.27 -11.21 10.61
C SER A 74 18.79 -11.62 10.49
N SER A 75 18.15 -11.94 11.63
CA SER A 75 16.71 -12.15 11.69
C SER A 75 15.88 -10.86 11.80
N LEU A 76 16.53 -9.68 11.86
CA LEU A 76 15.85 -8.39 12.05
C LEU A 76 14.98 -8.02 10.86
N ASP A 77 15.44 -8.22 9.63
CA ASP A 77 14.65 -8.03 8.40
C ASP A 77 13.34 -8.81 8.46
N LYS A 78 13.45 -10.14 8.61
CA LYS A 78 12.28 -11.03 8.67
C LYS A 78 11.35 -10.67 9.82
N PHE A 79 11.90 -10.21 10.95
CA PHE A 79 11.12 -9.72 12.08
C PHE A 79 10.32 -8.48 11.69
N VAL A 80 10.97 -7.44 11.16
CA VAL A 80 10.32 -6.17 10.78
C VAL A 80 9.21 -6.43 9.76
N VAL A 81 9.50 -7.17 8.69
CA VAL A 81 8.51 -7.51 7.66
C VAL A 81 7.37 -8.34 8.25
N GLY A 82 7.67 -9.33 9.09
CA GLY A 82 6.67 -10.18 9.72
C GLY A 82 5.71 -9.40 10.63
N ILE A 83 6.22 -8.50 11.46
CA ILE A 83 5.40 -7.68 12.35
C ILE A 83 4.62 -6.63 11.56
N TYR A 84 5.23 -5.98 10.56
CA TYR A 84 4.52 -5.07 9.65
C TYR A 84 3.30 -5.76 9.01
N GLN A 85 3.47 -6.97 8.48
CA GLN A 85 2.35 -7.73 7.89
C GLN A 85 1.26 -8.08 8.92
N ALA A 86 1.62 -8.34 10.17
CA ALA A 86 0.65 -8.55 11.25
C ALA A 86 -0.10 -7.25 11.60
N ILE A 87 0.59 -6.11 11.68
CA ILE A 87 0.01 -4.79 11.89
C ILE A 87 -0.98 -4.48 10.75
N LEU A 88 -0.57 -4.64 9.49
CA LEU A 88 -1.40 -4.39 8.32
C LEU A 88 -2.68 -5.23 8.33
N LYS A 89 -2.57 -6.54 8.58
CA LYS A 89 -3.75 -7.43 8.69
C LYS A 89 -4.71 -6.97 9.79
N ARG A 90 -4.17 -6.57 10.94
CA ARG A 90 -4.98 -6.06 12.07
C ARG A 90 -5.63 -4.72 11.71
N ALA A 91 -4.90 -3.84 11.05
CA ALA A 91 -5.38 -2.53 10.61
C ALA A 91 -6.53 -2.64 9.61
N ILE A 92 -6.41 -3.55 8.63
CA ILE A 92 -7.47 -3.88 7.67
C ILE A 92 -8.68 -4.46 8.41
N LYS A 93 -8.48 -5.50 9.23
CA LYS A 93 -9.56 -6.19 9.93
C LYS A 93 -10.36 -5.27 10.87
N ASN A 94 -9.69 -4.33 11.52
CA ASN A 94 -10.28 -3.46 12.53
C ASN A 94 -10.52 -2.03 12.02
N ASN A 95 -10.33 -1.77 10.73
CA ASN A 95 -10.50 -0.45 10.10
C ASN A 95 -9.75 0.67 10.85
N PHE A 96 -8.44 0.48 11.06
CA PHE A 96 -7.62 1.43 11.81
C PHE A 96 -7.61 2.82 11.16
N PRO A 97 -7.77 3.89 11.94
CA PRO A 97 -7.35 5.22 11.51
C PRO A 97 -5.89 5.23 11.07
N VAL A 98 -5.55 6.08 10.08
CA VAL A 98 -4.18 6.22 9.56
C VAL A 98 -3.17 6.47 10.69
N THR A 99 -3.51 7.38 11.61
CA THR A 99 -2.68 7.70 12.78
C THR A 99 -2.47 6.51 13.72
N THR A 100 -3.46 5.63 13.88
CA THR A 100 -3.34 4.41 14.68
C THR A 100 -2.40 3.41 14.02
N PHE A 101 -2.44 3.29 12.68
CA PHE A 101 -1.49 2.46 11.95
C PHE A 101 -0.05 2.97 12.14
N TYR A 102 0.21 4.26 11.95
CA TYR A 102 1.56 4.80 12.10
C TYR A 102 2.07 4.81 13.55
N ARG A 103 1.17 4.81 14.54
CA ARG A 103 1.53 4.54 15.95
C ARG A 103 2.11 3.14 16.14
N GLU A 104 1.54 2.13 15.49
CA GLU A 104 2.06 0.76 15.56
C GLU A 104 3.40 0.63 14.81
N ILE A 105 3.58 1.38 13.71
CA ILE A 105 4.88 1.47 13.01
C ILE A 105 5.91 2.17 13.90
N HIS A 106 5.53 3.25 14.57
CA HIS A 106 6.39 3.93 15.55
C HIS A 106 6.84 2.97 16.65
N GLU A 107 5.93 2.18 17.21
CA GLU A 107 6.26 1.18 18.23
C GLU A 107 7.19 0.08 17.70
N LEU A 108 6.94 -0.41 16.47
CA LEU A 108 7.76 -1.42 15.80
C LEU A 108 9.20 -0.94 15.53
N ILE A 109 9.38 0.35 15.24
CA ILE A 109 10.66 0.88 14.77
C ILE A 109 11.40 1.63 15.87
N LEU A 110 10.81 2.71 16.37
CA LEU A 110 11.48 3.64 17.29
C LEU A 110 11.46 3.14 18.74
N SER A 111 10.38 2.46 19.15
CA SER A 111 10.25 1.92 20.52
C SER A 111 10.70 0.46 20.65
N SER A 112 11.26 -0.11 19.58
CA SER A 112 11.65 -1.52 19.56
C SER A 112 12.89 -1.80 20.39
N LYS A 113 12.80 -2.84 21.22
CA LYS A 113 13.96 -3.36 21.97
C LYS A 113 14.95 -4.15 21.11
N LEU A 114 14.57 -4.48 19.86
CA LEU A 114 15.40 -5.25 18.93
C LEU A 114 16.17 -4.36 17.96
N LEU A 115 15.66 -3.16 17.67
CA LEU A 115 16.30 -2.17 16.81
C LEU A 115 16.99 -1.12 17.69
N ILE A 116 18.17 -1.49 18.19
CA ILE A 116 18.92 -0.72 19.19
C ILE A 116 19.64 0.44 18.50
N GLU A 117 20.30 0.14 17.39
CA GLU A 117 21.16 1.08 16.68
C GLU A 117 20.37 1.86 15.63
N ASP A 118 20.70 3.14 15.42
CA ASP A 118 19.95 3.98 14.49
C ASP A 118 20.02 3.49 13.04
N TYR A 119 21.13 2.85 12.65
CA TYR A 119 21.23 2.22 11.33
C TYR A 119 20.23 1.06 11.16
N GLN A 120 19.89 0.34 12.24
CA GLN A 120 18.91 -0.75 12.19
C GLN A 120 17.50 -0.18 11.99
N LYS A 121 17.16 0.92 12.66
CA LYS A 121 15.89 1.64 12.47
C LYS A 121 15.81 2.21 11.06
N ALA A 122 16.89 2.80 10.55
CA ALA A 122 16.97 3.35 9.19
C ALA A 122 16.76 2.28 8.11
N LEU A 123 17.40 1.11 8.27
CA LEU A 123 17.22 -0.02 7.36
C LEU A 123 15.81 -0.60 7.46
N ALA A 124 15.23 -0.67 8.66
CA ALA A 124 13.84 -1.09 8.84
C ALA A 124 12.85 -0.14 8.14
N LEU A 125 13.03 1.19 8.27
CA LEU A 125 12.24 2.16 7.51
C LEU A 125 12.44 2.01 5.99
N THR A 126 13.68 1.79 5.55
CA THR A 126 14.01 1.53 4.14
C THR A 126 13.21 0.35 3.60
N GLN A 127 13.12 -0.75 4.34
CA GLN A 127 12.33 -1.91 3.93
C GLN A 127 10.84 -1.62 3.83
N LEU A 128 10.31 -0.80 4.75
CA LEU A 128 8.91 -0.40 4.71
C LEU A 128 8.59 0.43 3.47
N THR A 129 9.52 1.28 3.00
CA THR A 129 9.32 2.04 1.74
C THR A 129 9.22 1.16 0.49
N GLN A 130 9.69 -0.08 0.57
CA GLN A 130 9.63 -1.06 -0.52
C GLN A 130 8.35 -1.90 -0.49
N GLN A 131 7.51 -1.78 0.56
CA GLN A 131 6.26 -2.52 0.65
C GLN A 131 5.20 -1.87 -0.23
N LYS A 132 4.54 -2.66 -1.07
CA LYS A 132 3.52 -2.18 -2.02
C LYS A 132 2.28 -1.60 -1.34
N GLU A 133 2.02 -1.98 -0.09
CA GLU A 133 0.88 -1.51 0.69
C GLU A 133 1.19 -0.22 1.49
N MET A 134 2.42 0.31 1.38
CA MET A 134 2.78 1.64 1.88
C MET A 134 2.58 2.71 0.79
N PRO A 135 2.11 3.92 1.13
CA PRO A 135 1.61 4.32 2.45
C PRO A 135 0.29 3.62 2.80
N TYR A 136 0.06 3.40 4.09
CA TYR A 136 -1.24 2.90 4.54
C TYR A 136 -2.33 3.93 4.29
N LEU A 137 -3.34 3.52 3.52
CA LEU A 137 -4.55 4.30 3.26
C LEU A 137 -5.72 3.66 4.00
N ASN A 138 -6.40 4.44 4.84
CA ASN A 138 -7.63 4.01 5.49
C ASN A 138 -8.78 4.04 4.48
N VAL A 139 -8.89 2.98 3.67
CA VAL A 139 -10.10 2.68 2.92
C VAL A 139 -11.02 1.87 3.82
N ASP A 140 -12.34 2.00 3.66
CA ASP A 140 -13.30 1.19 4.43
C ASP A 140 -13.11 -0.29 4.05
N PHE A 141 -12.40 -1.01 4.91
CA PHE A 141 -12.10 -2.43 4.75
C PHE A 141 -13.20 -3.32 5.34
N SER A 142 -14.44 -2.82 5.51
CA SER A 142 -15.60 -3.67 5.80
C SER A 142 -15.88 -4.59 4.61
N VAL A 143 -15.08 -5.66 4.51
CA VAL A 143 -15.22 -6.69 3.50
C VAL A 143 -16.48 -7.47 3.80
N LEU A 144 -17.46 -7.34 2.94
CA LEU A 144 -18.62 -8.23 2.92
C LEU A 144 -18.18 -9.57 2.34
N GLN A 145 -17.86 -10.53 3.21
CA GLN A 145 -17.71 -11.92 2.77
C GLN A 145 -19.11 -12.47 2.48
N VAL A 146 -19.49 -12.45 1.20
CA VAL A 146 -20.76 -13.04 0.78
C VAL A 146 -20.58 -14.57 0.75
N ILE A 147 -21.16 -15.25 1.75
CA ILE A 147 -21.21 -16.73 1.83
C ILE A 147 -22.43 -17.28 1.08
N LYS A 148 -23.29 -16.39 0.52
CA LYS A 148 -24.44 -16.78 -0.29
C LYS A 148 -23.99 -17.75 -1.39
N ASP A 149 -24.77 -18.79 -1.59
CA ASP A 149 -24.46 -19.78 -2.63
C ASP A 149 -24.50 -19.08 -3.98
N PHE A 150 -23.33 -18.98 -4.62
CA PHE A 150 -23.19 -18.42 -5.96
C PHE A 150 -24.09 -19.16 -6.96
N SER A 151 -24.48 -20.41 -6.67
CA SER A 151 -25.35 -21.22 -7.53
C SER A 151 -26.74 -20.59 -7.71
N GLU A 152 -27.36 -20.07 -6.66
CA GLU A 152 -28.69 -19.44 -6.72
C GLU A 152 -28.63 -18.14 -7.51
N PHE A 153 -27.63 -17.29 -7.23
CA PHE A 153 -27.43 -16.05 -7.97
C PHE A 153 -27.20 -16.29 -9.47
N ASN A 154 -26.43 -17.32 -9.83
CA ASN A 154 -26.17 -17.67 -11.23
C ASN A 154 -27.43 -18.23 -11.92
N GLN A 155 -28.30 -18.95 -11.20
CA GLN A 155 -29.57 -19.44 -11.75
C GLN A 155 -30.54 -18.29 -12.04
N GLU A 156 -30.57 -17.28 -11.18
CA GLU A 156 -31.41 -16.09 -11.38
C GLU A 156 -30.85 -15.15 -12.46
N ASN A 157 -29.55 -15.21 -12.74
CA ASN A 157 -28.86 -14.32 -13.66
C ASN A 157 -27.95 -15.10 -14.64
N PRO A 158 -28.51 -15.99 -15.47
CA PRO A 158 -27.71 -16.91 -16.30
C PRO A 158 -26.86 -16.19 -17.35
N ASP A 159 -27.36 -15.07 -17.87
CA ASP A 159 -26.74 -14.36 -18.99
C ASP A 159 -25.68 -13.34 -18.53
N LEU A 160 -25.46 -13.18 -17.23
CA LEU A 160 -24.66 -12.08 -16.67
C LEU A 160 -23.19 -12.12 -17.16
N VAL A 161 -22.63 -13.33 -17.26
CA VAL A 161 -21.27 -13.54 -17.77
C VAL A 161 -21.16 -13.16 -19.25
N GLU A 162 -22.17 -13.53 -20.05
CA GLU A 162 -22.20 -13.22 -21.49
C GLU A 162 -22.37 -11.72 -21.72
N ILE A 163 -23.17 -11.04 -20.89
CA ILE A 163 -23.33 -9.58 -20.92
C ILE A 163 -21.99 -8.88 -20.64
N PHE A 164 -21.25 -9.30 -19.62
CA PHE A 164 -19.94 -8.70 -19.32
C PHE A 164 -18.91 -8.97 -20.42
N ASP A 165 -18.84 -10.21 -20.92
CA ASP A 165 -17.97 -10.58 -22.03
C ASP A 165 -18.33 -9.79 -23.31
N TYR A 166 -19.61 -9.53 -23.55
CA TYR A 166 -20.04 -8.63 -24.63
C TYR A 166 -19.56 -7.19 -24.40
N ILE A 167 -19.80 -6.61 -23.23
CA ILE A 167 -19.38 -5.23 -22.89
C ILE A 167 -17.86 -5.06 -23.06
N PHE A 168 -17.05 -5.99 -22.55
CA PHE A 168 -15.60 -5.90 -22.64
C PHE A 168 -15.05 -6.06 -24.07
N ARG A 169 -15.77 -6.76 -24.95
CA ARG A 169 -15.40 -6.91 -26.38
C ARG A 169 -15.84 -5.75 -27.26
N LEU A 170 -16.68 -4.84 -26.75
CA LEU A 170 -16.99 -3.62 -27.48
C LEU A 170 -15.70 -2.82 -27.69
N ASN A 171 -15.54 -2.22 -28.87
CA ASN A 171 -14.43 -1.32 -29.17
C ASN A 171 -14.84 0.12 -28.87
N LEU A 172 -15.11 0.42 -27.59
CA LEU A 172 -15.49 1.77 -27.14
C LEU A 172 -14.23 2.63 -26.95
N GLU A 173 -14.38 3.92 -27.16
CA GLU A 173 -13.25 4.84 -27.21
C GLU A 173 -12.77 5.22 -25.81
N TYR A 174 -13.69 5.34 -24.84
CA TYR A 174 -13.38 5.83 -23.50
C TYR A 174 -13.67 4.79 -22.41
N LYS A 175 -12.74 4.65 -21.44
CA LYS A 175 -12.91 3.78 -20.24
C LYS A 175 -14.17 4.10 -19.44
N THR A 176 -14.63 5.35 -19.48
CA THR A 176 -15.86 5.80 -18.83
C THR A 176 -17.11 5.22 -19.48
N GLU A 177 -17.10 4.90 -20.78
CA GLU A 177 -18.23 4.27 -21.46
C GLU A 177 -18.38 2.82 -21.00
N TYR A 178 -17.29 2.05 -20.98
CA TYR A 178 -17.29 0.70 -20.38
C TYR A 178 -17.77 0.72 -18.94
N SER A 179 -17.24 1.65 -18.14
CA SER A 179 -17.58 1.78 -16.72
C SER A 179 -19.06 2.12 -16.52
N SER A 180 -19.65 2.96 -17.39
CA SER A 180 -21.08 3.27 -17.35
C SER A 180 -21.95 2.06 -17.67
N LEU A 181 -21.57 1.24 -18.65
CA LEU A 181 -22.31 0.01 -18.99
C LEU A 181 -22.25 -1.00 -17.84
N LEU A 182 -21.06 -1.22 -17.26
CA LEU A 182 -20.91 -2.11 -16.11
C LEU A 182 -21.66 -1.60 -14.89
N LEU A 183 -21.66 -0.28 -14.65
CA LEU A 183 -22.42 0.33 -13.56
C LEU A 183 -23.93 0.12 -13.75
N ASN A 184 -24.46 0.30 -14.96
CA ASN A 184 -25.87 0.04 -15.26
C ASN A 184 -26.27 -1.41 -14.95
N GLU A 185 -25.39 -2.38 -15.23
CA GLU A 185 -25.63 -3.78 -14.87
C GLU A 185 -25.59 -4.00 -13.35
N LEU A 186 -24.67 -3.34 -12.64
CA LEU A 186 -24.55 -3.42 -11.19
C LEU A 186 -25.79 -2.84 -10.48
N GLU A 187 -26.36 -1.76 -11.01
CA GLU A 187 -27.50 -1.05 -10.42
C GLU A 187 -28.82 -1.83 -10.50
N LYS A 188 -28.90 -2.88 -11.33
CA LYS A 188 -30.07 -3.78 -11.39
C LYS A 188 -30.30 -4.55 -10.08
N PHE A 189 -29.24 -4.73 -9.30
CA PHE A 189 -29.29 -5.48 -8.04
C PHE A 189 -29.64 -4.57 -6.86
N SER A 190 -30.58 -5.00 -6.02
CA SER A 190 -31.08 -4.18 -4.90
C SER A 190 -30.24 -4.33 -3.62
N THR A 191 -29.62 -5.49 -3.41
CA THR A 191 -28.84 -5.76 -2.18
C THR A 191 -27.36 -5.50 -2.39
N LYS A 192 -26.65 -5.09 -1.32
CA LYS A 192 -25.19 -4.95 -1.34
C LYS A 192 -24.50 -6.29 -1.65
N GLU A 193 -25.07 -7.39 -1.16
CA GLU A 193 -24.55 -8.76 -1.38
C GLU A 193 -24.58 -9.14 -2.87
N ASP A 194 -25.73 -8.98 -3.53
CA ASP A 194 -25.88 -9.31 -4.94
C ASP A 194 -24.99 -8.42 -5.83
N ARG A 195 -24.83 -7.14 -5.47
CA ARG A 195 -23.88 -6.24 -6.14
C ARG A 195 -22.42 -6.71 -5.99
N VAL A 196 -22.04 -7.19 -4.80
CA VAL A 196 -20.69 -7.73 -4.57
C VAL A 196 -20.46 -9.02 -5.38
N ILE A 197 -21.45 -9.92 -5.46
CA ILE A 197 -21.36 -11.12 -6.31
C ILE A 197 -21.22 -10.72 -7.79
N CYS A 198 -22.04 -9.77 -8.25
CA CYS A 198 -22.00 -9.23 -9.61
C CYS A 198 -20.61 -8.66 -9.95
N LEU A 199 -20.04 -7.83 -9.06
CA LEU A 199 -18.66 -7.31 -9.20
C LEU A 199 -17.61 -8.43 -9.25
N ALA A 200 -17.74 -9.46 -8.42
CA ALA A 200 -16.83 -10.60 -8.45
C ALA A 200 -16.85 -11.30 -9.83
N LYS A 201 -18.03 -11.45 -10.43
CA LYS A 201 -18.18 -12.00 -11.79
C LYS A 201 -17.59 -11.10 -12.87
N MET A 202 -17.74 -9.77 -12.76
CA MET A 202 -17.08 -8.83 -13.68
C MET A 202 -15.55 -8.98 -13.65
N LEU A 203 -14.98 -9.13 -12.45
CA LEU A 203 -13.54 -9.32 -12.27
C LEU A 203 -13.05 -10.64 -12.88
N ASP A 204 -13.80 -11.73 -12.70
CA ASP A 204 -13.46 -13.04 -13.28
C ASP A 204 -13.39 -12.97 -14.81
N VAL A 205 -14.38 -12.34 -15.46
CA VAL A 205 -14.41 -12.18 -16.92
C VAL A 205 -13.26 -11.29 -17.40
N HIS A 206 -13.03 -10.16 -16.73
CA HIS A 206 -11.96 -9.25 -17.11
C HIS A 206 -10.57 -9.91 -17.00
N LYS A 207 -10.33 -10.67 -15.93
CA LYS A 207 -9.09 -11.42 -15.74
C LYS A 207 -8.86 -12.46 -16.84
N PHE A 208 -9.90 -13.20 -17.20
CA PHE A 208 -9.83 -14.20 -18.27
C PHE A 208 -9.50 -13.59 -19.64
N LEU A 209 -10.04 -12.41 -19.95
CA LEU A 209 -9.75 -11.70 -21.20
C LEU A 209 -8.30 -11.21 -21.26
N ILE A 210 -7.79 -10.66 -20.16
CA ILE A 210 -6.38 -10.24 -20.06
C ILE A 210 -5.45 -11.43 -20.29
N GLU A 211 -5.70 -12.58 -19.65
CA GLU A 211 -4.89 -13.79 -19.81
C GLU A 211 -4.85 -14.27 -21.27
N LYS A 212 -5.98 -14.22 -22.00
CA LYS A 212 -6.04 -14.56 -23.43
C LYS A 212 -5.29 -13.60 -24.34
N GLU A 213 -5.31 -12.30 -24.06
CA GLU A 213 -4.56 -11.31 -24.85
C GLU A 213 -3.04 -11.53 -24.71
N PHE A 214 -2.56 -11.91 -23.52
CA PHE A 214 -1.16 -12.25 -23.31
C PHE A 214 -0.75 -13.54 -24.02
N GLU A 215 -1.58 -14.58 -24.00
CA GLU A 215 -1.31 -15.84 -24.72
C GLU A 215 -1.21 -15.64 -26.24
N GLN A 216 -2.02 -14.74 -26.82
CA GLN A 216 -2.01 -14.44 -28.25
C GLN A 216 -0.87 -13.49 -28.68
N ALA A 217 -0.26 -12.77 -27.75
CA ALA A 217 0.87 -11.87 -28.02
C ALA A 217 2.23 -12.59 -28.00
N GLU A 218 2.28 -13.83 -27.48
CA GLU A 218 3.48 -14.68 -27.42
C GLU A 218 3.60 -15.67 -28.60
N GLU A 219 2.60 -15.74 -29.50
CA GLU A 219 2.62 -16.50 -30.77
C GLU A 219 3.00 -15.65 -31.99
#